data_AF-A0A9E2Q2V0-F1
#
_entry.id   AF-A0A9E2Q2V0-F1
#
_cell.length_a   1.000
_cell.length_b   1.000
_cell.length_c   1.000
_cell.angle_alpha   90.00
_cell.angle_beta   90.00
_cell.angle_gamma   90.00
#
_symmetry.space_group_name_H-M   'P 1'
#
loop_
_entity.id
_entity.type
_entity.pdbx_description
1 polymer ?
#
loop_
_entity_poly.entity_id
_entity_poly.type
_entity_poly.pdbx_seq_one_letter_code
_entity_poly.pdbx_strand_id
1 'polypeptide(L)' 'MVRRNLETSIRIYSREYPLVAIVGPKQSGKTTMARYMFPDHNHLSMENLEVCHSEEQHI' A
#
# COMPACT_ATOMS: atom_id res chain seq x y z
N MET A 1 13.85 -10.56 -7.90
CA MET A 1 12.87 -9.46 -8.06
C MET A 1 13.27 -8.66 -9.29
N VAL A 2 12.32 -8.33 -10.19
CA VAL A 2 12.62 -7.57 -11.42
C VAL A 2 12.81 -6.10 -11.05
N ARG A 3 13.90 -5.45 -11.51
CA ARG A 3 14.11 -4.02 -11.32
C ARG A 3 12.99 -3.24 -12.04
N ARG A 4 12.25 -2.42 -11.31
CA ARG A 4 11.21 -1.57 -11.89
C ARG A 4 11.71 -0.13 -12.05
N ASN A 5 11.49 0.48 -13.22
CA ASN A 5 11.85 1.88 -13.47
C ASN A 5 11.22 2.85 -12.45
N LEU A 6 10.06 2.48 -11.88
CA LEU A 6 9.32 3.29 -10.91
C LEU A 6 10.02 3.41 -9.54
N GLU A 7 10.98 2.54 -9.23
CA GLU A 7 11.70 2.55 -7.94
C GLU A 7 12.47 3.86 -7.72
N THR A 8 13.06 4.43 -8.78
CA THR A 8 13.83 5.67 -8.66
C THR A 8 12.91 6.83 -8.30
N SER A 9 11.79 6.98 -9.02
CA SER A 9 10.83 8.07 -8.77
C SER A 9 10.22 7.97 -7.38
N ILE A 10 9.84 6.77 -6.93
CA ILE A 10 9.26 6.57 -5.60
C ILE A 10 10.25 6.99 -4.50
N ARG A 11 11.54 6.66 -4.64
CA ARG A 11 12.58 7.02 -3.66
C ARG A 11 12.88 8.52 -3.62
N ILE A 12 12.78 9.21 -4.76
CA ILE A 12 12.93 10.67 -4.80
C ILE A 12 11.75 11.30 -4.07
N TYR A 13 10.52 10.96 -4.48
CA TYR A 13 9.32 11.54 -3.90
C TYR A 13 9.12 11.19 -2.43
N SER A 14 9.55 10.02 -1.96
CA SER A 14 9.47 9.68 -0.53
C SER A 14 10.36 10.55 0.36
N ARG A 15 11.33 11.27 -0.21
CA ARG A 15 12.18 12.22 0.53
C ARG A 15 11.62 13.64 0.51
N GLU A 16 10.84 13.98 -0.51
CA GLU A 16 10.34 15.34 -0.75
C GLU A 16 8.92 15.54 -0.22
N TYR A 17 8.11 14.48 -0.18
CA TYR A 17 6.71 14.54 0.17
C TYR A 17 6.40 13.70 1.40
N PRO A 18 5.54 14.20 2.32
CA PRO A 18 5.13 13.45 3.50
C PRO A 18 4.20 12.26 3.15
N LEU A 19 3.65 12.24 1.93
CA LEU A 19 2.73 11.20 1.45
C LEU A 19 2.99 10.93 -0.03
N VAL A 20 3.11 9.65 -0.38
CA VAL A 20 3.26 9.19 -1.78
C VAL A 20 2.23 8.11 -2.07
N ALA A 21 1.40 8.32 -3.09
CA ALA A 21 0.42 7.34 -3.56
C ALA A 21 0.95 6.59 -4.80
N ILE A 22 0.97 5.26 -4.75
CA ILE A 22 1.35 4.41 -5.90
C ILE A 22 0.06 3.90 -6.56
N VAL A 23 -0.25 4.43 -7.74
CA VAL A 23 -1.46 4.07 -8.52
C VAL A 23 -1.14 3.17 -9.72
N GLY A 24 -2.15 2.46 -10.24
CA GLY A 24 -2.02 1.62 -11.44
C GLY A 24 -2.91 0.37 -11.40
N PRO A 25 -2.89 -0.48 -12.44
CA PRO A 25 -3.79 -1.63 -12.60
C PRO A 25 -3.83 -2.58 -11.40
N LYS A 26 -4.98 -3.20 -11.12
CA LYS A 26 -5.10 -4.26 -10.09
C LYS A 26 -4.07 -5.35 -10.40
N GLN A 27 -3.43 -5.91 -9.36
CA GLN A 27 -2.40 -6.98 -9.47
C GLN A 27 -1.07 -6.61 -10.14
N SER A 28 -0.76 -5.34 -10.46
CA SER A 28 0.56 -4.95 -10.99
C SER A 28 1.74 -5.07 -10.00
N GLY A 29 1.49 -5.58 -8.79
CA GLY A 29 2.51 -5.79 -7.76
C GLY A 29 2.91 -4.54 -6.98
N LYS A 30 2.09 -3.48 -6.97
CA LYS A 30 2.35 -2.22 -6.25
C LYS A 30 2.66 -2.43 -4.78
N THR A 31 1.83 -3.23 -4.08
CA THR A 31 2.00 -3.49 -2.65
C THR A 31 3.26 -4.30 -2.35
N THR A 32 3.64 -5.22 -3.23
CA THR A 32 4.91 -5.96 -3.11
C THR A 32 6.11 -5.04 -3.29
N MET A 33 6.06 -4.12 -4.26
CA MET A 33 7.12 -3.15 -4.50
C MET A 33 7.26 -2.16 -3.33
N ALA A 34 6.14 -1.64 -2.80
CA ALA A 34 6.15 -0.74 -1.64
C ALA A 34 6.79 -1.42 -0.41
N ARG A 35 6.37 -2.64 -0.08
CA ARG A 35 6.97 -3.43 1.02
C ARG A 35 8.46 -3.68 0.85
N TYR A 36 8.90 -3.94 -0.37
CA TYR A 36 10.32 -4.16 -0.67
C TYR A 36 11.16 -2.88 -0.55
N MET A 37 10.63 -1.75 -1.00
CA MET A 37 11.34 -0.47 -0.96
C MET A 37 11.37 0.14 0.45
N PHE A 38 10.37 -0.16 1.27
CA PHE A 38 10.18 0.40 2.60
C PHE A 38 9.96 -0.72 3.64
N PRO A 39 10.97 -1.58 3.89
CA PRO A 39 10.83 -2.73 4.78
C PRO A 39 10.59 -2.32 6.24
N ASP A 40 11.09 -1.15 6.63
CA ASP A 40 10.96 -0.62 8.00
C ASP A 40 9.63 0.12 8.23
N HIS A 41 8.76 0.20 7.21
CA HIS A 41 7.47 0.89 7.34
C HIS A 41 6.37 -0.06 7.79
N ASN A 42 5.50 0.44 8.67
CA ASN A 42 4.29 -0.27 9.05
C ASN A 42 3.38 -0.45 7.84
N HIS A 43 3.17 -1.69 7.43
CA HIS A 43 2.24 -1.98 6.36
C HIS A 43 0.84 -2.18 6.92
N LEU A 44 -0.01 -1.20 6.67
CA LEU A 44 -1.45 -1.30 6.87
C LEU A 44 -2.12 -1.69 5.56
N SER A 45 -3.03 -2.66 5.62
CA SER A 45 -3.88 -2.98 4.48
C SER A 45 -5.30 -2.48 4.72
N MET A 46 -5.82 -1.73 3.75
CA MET A 46 -7.20 -1.22 3.75
C MET A 46 -8.18 -2.23 3.14
N GLU A 47 -7.71 -3.40 2.71
CA GLU A 47 -8.59 -4.43 2.12
C GLU A 47 -9.45 -5.15 3.17
N ASN A 48 -9.22 -4.92 4.47
CA ASN A 48 -9.96 -5.52 5.59
C ASN A 48 -10.66 -4.48 6.49
N LEU A 49 -11.14 -3.36 5.94
CA LEU A 49 -12.04 -2.45 6.66
C LEU A 49 -13.50 -2.95 6.65
N GLU A 50 -13.71 -4.27 6.77
CA GLU A 50 -15.03 -4.91 6.90
C GLU A 50 -15.47 -5.04 8.36
N VAL A 51 -15.14 -4.07 9.22
CA VAL A 51 -15.56 -4.12 10.64
C VAL A 51 -16.25 -2.81 11.01
N CYS A 52 -17.54 -2.74 10.69
CA CYS A 52 -18.62 -1.88 11.23
C CYS A 52 -19.90 -2.20 10.42
N HIS A 53 -21.06 -2.63 10.91
CA HIS A 53 -21.60 -2.95 12.22
C HIS A 53 -22.90 -3.76 11.98
N SER A 54 -23.12 -4.84 12.73
CA SER A 54 -24.45 -5.18 13.23
C SER A 54 -24.31 -6.20 14.36
N GLU A 55 -24.03 -5.70 15.57
CA GLU A 55 -24.76 -6.25 16.71
C GLU A 55 -26.15 -5.63 16.62
N GLU A 56 -27.17 -6.44 16.34
CA GLU A 56 -28.49 -6.40 17.02
C GLU A 56 -29.46 -7.46 16.46
N GLN A 57 -29.66 -8.48 17.30
CA GLN A 57 -30.95 -9.10 17.69
C GLN A 57 -31.72 -10.05 16.75
N HIS A 58 -32.20 -11.14 17.39
CA HIS A 58 -33.21 -12.13 16.98
C HIS A 58 -32.77 -13.08 15.83
N ILE A 59 -32.75 -14.41 15.98
CA ILE A 59 -33.64 -15.37 16.67
C ILE A 59 -32.81 -16.56 17.18
#